data_AF-A0A935J636-F1
#
_entry.id   AF-A0A935J636-F1
#
_cell.length_a   1.000
_cell.length_b   1.000
_cell.length_c   1.000
_cell.angle_alpha   90.00
_cell.angle_beta   90.00
_cell.angle_gamma   90.00
#
_symmetry.space_group_name_H-M   'P 1'
#
loop_
_entity.id
_entity.type
_entity.pdbx_description
1 polymer ?
#
loop_
_entity_poly.entity_id
_entity_poly.type
_entity_poly.pdbx_seq_one_letter_code
_entity_poly.pdbx_strand_id
1 'polypeptide(L)'
;MNGTKERLMILDMISEGKITAAEGEELFRALEEVDEPSAESDNPTPVPPQAPFPPLRPESPQSPRGQRASTELVAALKTAGIDHVTLSDVQEMQEHSLTAEYINEMLALGIEPDGLGEWVNLRIHDITPRYVRELRDMGIEDLDIDELVELSLHDVSAKYVSELREVGLKDLDVDELVELSNHDVSAKYIAEMRELGLKDLDVDELIELNNHDVSAKYVAELRSMGLKDFDVDDLIELSNHDISPKYIAELKKMGFKNFDVDDLVELGSHDISPEFIAELQTLGIKDLDIDDLVELGTHGVSPEFIAQMREFGLKNLDTDDLVQLSIHNIDPEFMKALRDFGMTGFDVDDVVELGIHNVTARYIAEMKEAGLKDVDTEELVEMRIHNVTPKFVRELREMGFSNLPADELVELSIHHVTPRFIREMRQRYGEHLTLNQLLDMRLHGVEEVLGSR
;
A
#
# COMPACT_ATOMS: atom_id res chain seq x y z
N MET A 1 18.93 17.36 24.26
CA MET A 1 18.66 16.22 23.34
C MET A 1 17.82 15.10 23.99
N ASN A 2 17.10 15.35 25.10
CA ASN A 2 16.40 14.29 25.87
C ASN A 2 14.87 14.42 25.79
N GLY A 3 14.33 14.90 24.66
CA GLY A 3 12.88 15.10 24.46
C GLY A 3 12.33 14.49 23.17
N THR A 4 13.20 14.12 22.22
CA THR A 4 12.77 13.55 20.93
C THR A 4 12.31 12.10 21.09
N LYS A 5 12.92 11.34 22.00
CA LYS A 5 12.61 9.94 22.25
C LYS A 5 11.29 9.77 23.01
N GLU A 6 11.07 10.63 23.99
CA GLU A 6 9.87 10.69 24.82
C GLU A 6 8.64 11.10 24.00
N ARG A 7 8.82 12.01 23.04
CA ARG A 7 7.74 12.40 22.11
C ARG A 7 7.33 11.26 21.17
N LEU A 8 8.28 10.48 20.67
CA LEU A 8 8.00 9.31 19.82
C LEU A 8 7.25 8.22 20.59
N MET A 9 7.59 7.96 21.85
CA MET A 9 6.87 6.99 22.68
C MET A 9 5.42 7.40 22.96
N ILE A 10 5.13 8.70 23.12
CA ILE A 10 3.76 9.19 23.30
C ILE A 10 2.95 8.99 22.01
N LEU A 11 3.53 9.26 20.84
CA LEU A 11 2.87 9.02 19.55
C LEU A 11 2.58 7.54 19.32
N ASP A 12 3.53 6.67 19.66
CA ASP A 12 3.37 5.21 19.56
C ASP A 12 2.21 4.72 20.45
N MET A 13 2.14 5.19 21.69
CA MET A 13 1.05 4.85 22.61
C MET A 13 -0.34 5.35 22.17
N ILE A 14 -0.42 6.48 21.44
CA ILE A 14 -1.67 6.94 20.81
C ILE A 14 -2.04 6.02 19.65
N SER A 15 -1.06 5.63 18.82
CA SER A 15 -1.28 4.77 17.65
C SER A 15 -1.74 3.36 18.04
N GLU A 16 -1.21 2.83 19.14
CA GLU A 16 -1.60 1.53 19.71
C GLU A 16 -2.90 1.60 20.55
N GLY A 17 -3.52 2.79 20.66
CA GLY A 17 -4.75 3.01 21.42
C GLY A 17 -4.59 2.84 22.94
N LYS A 18 -3.35 2.84 23.45
CA LYS A 18 -3.04 2.71 24.89
C LYS A 18 -3.40 3.98 25.66
N ILE A 19 -3.40 5.13 24.99
CA ILE A 19 -3.87 6.42 25.50
C ILE A 19 -4.68 7.15 24.43
N THR A 20 -5.58 8.03 24.87
CA THR A 20 -6.33 8.91 23.97
C THR A 20 -5.47 10.08 23.49
N ALA A 21 -5.86 10.71 22.37
CA ALA A 21 -5.18 11.90 21.87
C ALA A 21 -5.16 13.05 22.88
N ALA A 22 -6.19 13.18 23.72
CA ALA A 22 -6.25 14.19 24.78
C ALA A 22 -5.24 13.92 25.92
N GLU A 23 -5.08 12.65 26.31
CA GLU A 23 -4.06 12.25 27.30
C GLU A 23 -2.64 12.40 26.74
N GLY A 24 -2.45 12.14 25.44
CA GLY A 24 -1.19 12.42 24.75
C GLY A 24 -0.82 13.90 24.75
N GLU A 25 -1.79 14.79 24.52
CA GLU A 25 -1.59 16.25 24.55
C GLU A 25 -1.18 16.76 25.94
N GLU A 26 -1.74 16.18 27.02
CA GLU A 26 -1.31 16.48 28.40
C GLU A 26 0.13 16.03 28.67
N LEU A 27 0.54 14.87 28.16
CA LEU A 27 1.92 14.38 28.30
C LEU A 27 2.93 15.22 27.51
N PHE A 28 2.57 15.69 26.31
CA PHE A 28 3.41 16.62 25.55
C PHE A 28 3.59 17.95 26.28
N ARG A 29 2.52 18.49 26.89
CA ARG A 29 2.58 19.73 27.67
C ARG A 29 3.42 19.57 28.93
N ALA A 30 3.34 18.41 29.59
CA ALA A 30 4.17 18.09 30.74
C ALA A 30 5.66 17.97 30.38
N LEU A 31 6.00 17.51 29.18
CA LEU A 31 7.39 17.52 28.69
C LEU A 31 7.92 18.94 28.42
N GLU A 32 7.05 19.90 28.10
CA GLU A 32 7.42 21.30 27.88
C GLU A 32 7.52 22.10 29.21
N GLU A 33 6.75 21.74 30.23
CA GLU A 33 6.82 22.38 31.56
C GLU A 33 8.10 22.05 32.35
N VAL A 34 8.83 20.98 32.01
CA VAL A 34 10.11 20.64 32.67
C VAL A 34 11.26 21.54 32.20
N ASP A 35 11.12 22.21 31.05
CA ASP A 35 12.12 23.11 30.47
C ASP A 35 11.89 24.61 30.78
N GLU A 36 10.82 24.98 31.52
CA GLU A 36 10.64 26.34 32.01
C GLU A 36 11.00 26.49 33.51
N PRO A 37 11.81 27.49 33.91
CA PRO A 37 12.13 27.73 35.30
C PRO A 37 10.91 28.32 36.02
N SER A 38 10.33 27.55 36.95
CA SER A 38 9.23 27.97 37.81
C SER A 38 9.55 29.25 38.58
N ALA A 39 8.76 30.29 38.37
CA ALA A 39 8.72 31.48 39.19
C ALA A 39 7.57 31.37 40.20
N GLU A 40 7.86 31.26 41.51
CA GLU A 40 6.99 31.86 42.52
C GLU A 40 7.69 32.20 43.85
N SER A 41 7.41 33.44 44.24
CA SER A 41 7.51 34.18 45.52
C SER A 41 8.03 33.51 46.79
N ASP A 42 8.96 34.21 47.46
CA ASP A 42 8.83 34.43 48.91
C ASP A 42 9.42 35.79 49.36
N ASN A 43 8.81 36.37 50.40
CA ASN A 43 9.04 37.72 50.93
C ASN A 43 10.48 38.01 51.38
N PRO A 44 10.92 39.28 51.37
CA PRO A 44 12.33 39.63 51.55
C PRO A 44 12.78 39.60 53.01
N THR A 45 13.78 38.77 53.29
CA THR A 45 14.74 39.02 54.39
C THR A 45 15.77 40.06 53.92
N PRO A 46 16.22 40.99 54.76
CA PRO A 46 17.07 42.09 54.30
C PRO A 46 18.49 41.58 53.98
N VAL A 47 18.91 41.78 52.72
CA VAL A 47 20.28 41.54 52.25
C VAL A 47 21.14 42.79 52.53
N PRO A 48 22.38 42.67 53.03
CA PRO A 48 23.27 43.82 53.21
C PRO A 48 23.68 44.45 51.87
N PRO A 49 24.11 45.73 51.84
CA PRO A 49 24.34 46.45 50.59
C PRO A 49 25.45 45.81 49.75
N GLN A 50 25.17 45.56 48.47
CA GLN A 50 26.17 45.16 47.47
C GLN A 50 27.11 46.32 47.15
N ALA A 51 28.41 46.01 47.07
CA ALA A 51 29.46 46.90 46.61
C ALA A 51 29.32 47.19 45.10
N PRO A 52 29.80 48.34 44.59
CA PRO A 52 29.66 48.69 43.18
C PRO A 52 30.43 47.72 42.27
N PHE A 53 29.88 47.43 41.08
CA PHE A 53 30.50 46.56 40.08
C PHE A 53 31.91 47.05 39.70
N PRO A 54 32.91 46.14 39.65
CA PRO A 54 34.21 46.46 39.08
C PRO A 54 34.11 46.59 37.55
N PRO A 55 34.99 47.37 36.90
CA PRO A 55 35.00 47.47 35.44
C PRO A 55 35.35 46.11 34.82
N LEU A 56 34.92 45.90 33.57
CA LEU A 56 35.28 44.74 32.74
C LEU A 56 36.78 44.43 32.86
N ARG A 57 37.11 43.22 33.31
CA ARG A 57 38.49 42.76 33.38
C ARG A 57 38.99 42.51 31.94
N PRO A 58 40.24 42.87 31.60
CA PRO A 58 40.87 42.38 30.38
C PRO A 58 40.97 40.85 30.43
N GLU A 59 40.87 40.21 29.27
CA GLU A 59 41.00 38.75 29.12
C GLU A 59 42.16 38.18 29.95
N SER A 60 41.90 37.06 30.62
CA SER A 60 42.93 36.38 31.42
C SER A 60 44.01 35.81 30.48
N PRO A 61 45.30 35.99 30.75
CA PRO A 61 46.35 35.43 29.90
C PRO A 61 46.25 33.90 29.88
N GLN A 62 46.17 33.33 28.68
CA GLN A 62 46.19 31.88 28.46
C GLN A 62 47.35 31.23 29.22
N SER A 63 47.11 30.07 29.84
CA SER A 63 48.14 29.34 30.59
C SER A 63 49.35 28.99 29.69
N PRO A 64 50.58 28.91 30.22
CA PRO A 64 51.78 28.64 29.43
C PRO A 64 51.73 27.36 28.57
N ARG A 65 50.95 26.36 28.99
CA ARG A 65 50.67 25.14 28.21
C ARG A 65 49.74 25.42 27.02
N GLY A 66 48.69 26.22 27.21
CA GLY A 66 47.78 26.62 26.14
C GLY A 66 48.47 27.48 25.09
N GLN A 67 49.34 28.41 25.51
CA GLN A 67 50.14 29.23 24.59
C GLN A 67 51.07 28.40 23.70
N ARG A 68 51.68 27.33 24.25
CA ARG A 68 52.52 26.41 23.48
C ARG A 68 51.70 25.62 22.45
N ALA A 69 50.57 25.05 22.87
CA ALA A 69 49.68 24.30 21.98
C ALA A 69 49.15 25.18 20.82
N SER A 70 48.75 26.42 21.11
CA SER A 70 48.35 27.39 20.07
C SER A 70 49.51 27.74 19.13
N THR A 71 50.73 27.89 19.64
CA THR A 71 51.91 28.18 18.81
C THR A 71 52.26 27.00 17.89
N GLU A 72 52.17 25.78 18.41
CA GLU A 72 52.40 24.54 17.63
C GLU A 72 51.32 24.35 16.57
N LEU A 73 50.05 24.63 16.89
CA LEU A 73 48.93 24.55 15.94
C LEU A 73 49.11 25.53 14.78
N VAL A 74 49.44 26.80 15.07
CA VAL A 74 49.73 27.81 14.03
C VAL A 74 50.91 27.40 13.16
N ALA A 75 51.96 26.79 13.73
CA ALA A 75 53.10 26.31 12.95
C ALA A 75 52.73 25.13 12.03
N ALA A 76 51.88 24.21 12.49
CA ALA A 76 51.38 23.11 11.68
C ALA A 76 50.47 23.60 10.54
N LEU A 77 49.54 24.52 10.82
CA LEU A 77 48.70 25.18 9.81
C LEU A 77 49.52 25.88 8.72
N LYS A 78 50.57 26.59 9.12
CA LYS A 78 51.48 27.23 8.18
C LYS A 78 52.18 26.19 7.28
N THR A 79 52.50 25.02 7.83
CA THR A 79 53.07 23.91 7.06
C THR A 79 52.04 23.33 6.09
N ALA A 80 50.75 23.33 6.48
CA ALA A 80 49.61 23.00 5.63
C ALA A 80 49.25 24.10 4.62
N GLY A 81 50.07 25.14 4.44
CA GLY A 81 49.81 26.23 3.49
C GLY A 81 48.88 27.34 4.00
N ILE A 82 48.44 27.29 5.26
CA ILE A 82 47.57 28.32 5.85
C ILE A 82 48.41 29.41 6.54
N ASP A 83 48.78 30.44 5.79
CA ASP A 83 49.66 31.53 6.26
C ASP A 83 48.96 32.59 7.13
N HIS A 84 47.63 32.72 7.00
CA HIS A 84 46.84 33.75 7.66
C HIS A 84 45.87 33.13 8.67
N VAL A 85 46.31 33.04 9.93
CA VAL A 85 45.52 32.51 11.03
C VAL A 85 45.34 33.60 12.10
N THR A 86 44.09 33.97 12.39
CA THR A 86 43.73 34.92 13.44
C THR A 86 43.63 34.23 14.81
N LEU A 87 43.55 35.01 15.88
CA LEU A 87 43.35 34.46 17.22
C LEU A 87 41.98 33.77 17.35
N SER A 88 40.96 34.29 16.65
CA SER A 88 39.62 33.67 16.59
C SER A 88 39.67 32.32 15.88
N ASP A 89 40.41 32.23 14.77
CA ASP A 89 40.58 30.97 14.02
C ASP A 89 41.25 29.89 14.88
N VAL A 90 42.30 30.25 15.64
CA VAL A 90 42.96 29.31 16.57
C VAL A 90 41.99 28.82 17.64
N GLN A 91 41.11 29.68 18.13
CA GLN A 91 40.11 29.31 19.13
C GLN A 91 39.08 28.34 18.54
N GLU A 92 38.52 28.66 17.37
CA GLU A 92 37.56 27.80 16.65
C GLU A 92 38.16 26.40 16.40
N MET A 93 39.39 26.35 15.93
CA MET A 93 40.09 25.08 15.71
C MET A 93 40.26 24.26 17.00
N GLN A 94 40.58 24.91 18.12
CA GLN A 94 40.69 24.24 19.41
C GLN A 94 39.32 23.73 19.91
N GLU A 95 38.24 24.47 19.65
CA GLU A 95 36.87 24.05 19.95
C GLU A 95 36.51 22.76 19.18
N HIS A 96 36.96 22.62 17.94
CA HIS A 96 36.81 21.41 17.12
C HIS A 96 37.92 20.36 17.33
N SER A 97 38.73 20.47 18.38
CA SER A 97 39.80 19.53 18.72
C SER A 97 40.86 19.33 17.63
N LEU A 98 41.11 20.35 16.80
CA LEU A 98 42.24 20.38 15.88
C LEU A 98 43.54 20.61 16.66
N THR A 99 44.50 19.70 16.49
CA THR A 99 45.82 19.78 17.11
C THR A 99 46.91 19.82 16.03
N ALA A 100 48.09 20.32 16.39
CA ALA A 100 49.26 20.26 15.51
C ALA A 100 49.61 18.81 15.11
N GLU A 101 49.44 17.86 16.04
CA GLU A 101 49.63 16.43 15.80
C GLU A 101 48.65 15.92 14.75
N TYR A 102 47.36 16.24 14.87
CA TYR A 102 46.34 15.86 13.89
C TYR A 102 46.67 16.38 12.49
N ILE A 103 46.99 17.67 12.35
CA ILE A 103 47.33 18.28 11.06
C ILE A 103 48.55 17.57 10.45
N ASN A 104 49.62 17.39 11.23
CA ASN A 104 50.83 16.74 10.74
C ASN A 104 50.59 15.28 10.33
N GLU A 105 49.75 14.54 11.07
CA GLU A 105 49.40 13.16 10.69
C GLU A 105 48.56 13.11 9.42
N MET A 106 47.55 13.98 9.27
CA MET A 106 46.73 14.04 8.06
C MET A 106 47.56 14.44 6.82
N LEU A 107 48.47 15.43 6.96
CA LEU A 107 49.42 15.79 5.90
C LEU A 107 50.39 14.65 5.57
N ALA A 108 50.83 13.87 6.56
CA ALA A 108 51.67 12.69 6.31
C ALA A 108 50.91 11.58 5.57
N LEU A 109 49.59 11.59 5.67
CA LEU A 109 48.70 10.78 4.84
C LEU A 109 48.38 11.48 3.51
N GLY A 110 48.94 12.65 3.18
CA GLY A 110 48.64 13.33 1.92
C GLY A 110 47.20 13.85 1.83
N ILE A 111 46.52 14.02 2.97
CA ILE A 111 45.28 14.80 3.04
C ILE A 111 45.70 16.25 3.22
N GLU A 112 45.46 17.06 2.19
CA GLU A 112 45.90 18.46 2.10
C GLU A 112 44.70 19.40 1.90
N PRO A 113 43.93 19.71 2.96
CA PRO A 113 42.85 20.70 2.88
C PRO A 113 43.34 22.11 2.57
N ASP A 114 42.65 22.80 1.67
CA ASP A 114 43.00 24.12 1.13
C ASP A 114 42.62 25.27 2.07
N GLY A 115 41.75 25.01 3.05
CA GLY A 115 41.22 26.02 3.95
C GLY A 115 40.97 25.55 5.37
N LEU A 116 40.93 26.53 6.30
CA LEU A 116 40.58 26.28 7.70
C LEU A 116 39.22 25.57 7.85
N GLY A 117 38.24 25.93 7.01
CA GLY A 117 36.92 25.33 7.01
C GLY A 117 36.93 23.82 6.73
N GLU A 118 37.77 23.35 5.82
CA GLU A 118 37.87 21.91 5.50
C GLU A 118 38.56 21.13 6.62
N TRP A 119 39.58 21.71 7.26
CA TRP A 119 40.16 21.13 8.47
C TRP A 119 39.13 20.97 9.59
N VAL A 120 38.29 21.98 9.78
CA VAL A 120 37.18 21.93 10.73
C VAL A 120 36.13 20.90 10.28
N ASN A 121 35.80 20.83 8.97
CA ASN A 121 34.85 19.88 8.39
C ASN A 121 35.23 18.43 8.67
N LEU A 122 36.50 18.07 8.43
CA LEU A 122 37.03 16.73 8.74
C LEU A 122 36.85 16.36 10.22
N ARG A 123 37.01 17.32 11.14
CA ARG A 123 36.84 17.06 12.57
C ARG A 123 35.40 16.99 13.02
N ILE A 124 34.52 17.79 12.44
CA ILE A 124 33.08 17.74 12.72
C ILE A 124 32.51 16.37 12.34
N HIS A 125 33.03 15.76 11.27
CA HIS A 125 32.65 14.45 10.79
C HIS A 125 33.55 13.32 11.33
N ASP A 126 34.24 13.55 12.46
CA ASP A 126 35.07 12.54 13.15
C ASP A 126 36.13 11.82 12.28
N ILE A 127 36.61 12.47 11.21
CA ILE A 127 37.65 11.92 10.34
C ILE A 127 38.98 11.93 11.08
N THR A 128 39.49 10.74 11.39
CA THR A 128 40.76 10.55 12.10
C THR A 128 41.89 10.06 11.17
N PRO A 129 43.17 10.34 11.48
CA PRO A 129 44.28 9.76 10.73
C PRO A 129 44.32 8.23 10.81
N ARG A 130 43.70 7.64 11.84
CA ARG A 130 43.53 6.20 11.94
C ARG A 130 42.52 5.70 10.90
N TYR A 131 41.36 6.35 10.80
CA TYR A 131 40.33 6.00 9.82
C TYR A 131 40.87 6.03 8.39
N VAL A 132 41.55 7.12 8.01
CA VAL A 132 42.18 7.26 6.68
C VAL A 132 43.22 6.16 6.41
N ARG A 133 44.05 5.82 7.40
CA ARG A 133 45.01 4.69 7.27
C ARG A 133 44.31 3.35 7.08
N GLU A 134 43.29 3.08 7.87
CA GLU A 134 42.58 1.81 7.81
C GLU A 134 41.83 1.65 6.48
N LEU A 135 41.22 2.71 5.94
CA LEU A 135 40.62 2.69 4.60
C LEU A 135 41.65 2.37 3.50
N ARG A 136 42.82 3.00 3.56
CA ARG A 136 43.92 2.73 2.62
C ARG A 136 44.49 1.33 2.74
N ASP A 137 44.62 0.82 3.95
CA ASP A 137 45.03 -0.58 4.17
C ASP A 137 44.02 -1.56 3.53
N MET A 138 42.74 -1.14 3.40
CA MET A 138 41.70 -1.88 2.67
C MET A 138 41.70 -1.63 1.16
N GLY A 139 42.61 -0.81 0.63
CA GLY A 139 42.71 -0.48 -0.79
C GLY A 139 41.76 0.62 -1.25
N ILE A 140 41.08 1.30 -0.32
CA ILE A 140 40.32 2.52 -0.61
C ILE A 140 41.30 3.69 -0.52
N GLU A 141 41.90 3.99 -1.67
CA GLU A 141 42.96 4.98 -1.84
C GLU A 141 42.44 6.20 -2.62
N ASP A 142 43.26 7.24 -2.74
CA ASP A 142 42.98 8.43 -3.55
C ASP A 142 41.70 9.22 -3.23
N LEU A 143 41.17 9.06 -2.01
CA LEU A 143 39.99 9.79 -1.53
C LEU A 143 40.24 11.28 -1.36
N ASP A 144 39.30 12.09 -1.86
CA ASP A 144 39.22 13.49 -1.51
C ASP A 144 38.54 13.73 -0.14
N ILE A 145 38.46 14.99 0.27
CA ILE A 145 37.90 15.38 1.57
C ILE A 145 36.40 15.11 1.64
N ASP A 146 35.69 15.33 0.54
CA ASP A 146 34.24 15.15 0.48
C ASP A 146 33.90 13.67 0.53
N GLU A 147 34.62 12.82 -0.21
CA GLU A 147 34.47 11.35 -0.16
C GLU A 147 34.79 10.77 1.23
N LEU A 148 35.83 11.27 1.91
CA LEU A 148 36.13 10.87 3.30
C LEU A 148 34.98 11.21 4.26
N VAL A 149 34.43 12.41 4.11
CA VAL A 149 33.31 12.87 4.93
C VAL A 149 32.04 12.08 4.62
N GLU A 150 31.77 11.80 3.35
CA GLU A 150 30.64 11.01 2.88
C GLU A 150 30.66 9.60 3.46
N LEU A 151 31.78 8.88 3.31
CA LEU A 151 31.96 7.55 3.89
C LEU A 151 31.70 7.55 5.41
N SER A 152 32.20 8.56 6.13
CA SER A 152 31.99 8.64 7.58
C SER A 152 30.55 9.02 7.96
N LEU A 153 29.88 9.87 7.17
CA LEU A 153 28.50 10.27 7.40
C LEU A 153 27.52 9.10 7.21
N HIS A 154 27.87 8.18 6.32
CA HIS A 154 27.09 6.99 6.01
C HIS A 154 27.59 5.74 6.74
N ASP A 155 28.29 5.92 7.87
CA ASP A 155 28.75 4.85 8.76
C ASP A 155 29.67 3.79 8.11
N VAL A 156 30.31 4.13 6.98
CA VAL A 156 31.24 3.23 6.26
C VAL A 156 32.57 3.15 7.01
N SER A 157 32.67 2.15 7.91
CA SER A 157 33.91 1.89 8.65
C SER A 157 34.89 1.02 7.86
N ALA A 158 36.20 1.16 8.11
CA ALA A 158 37.20 0.26 7.53
C ALA A 158 36.98 -1.22 7.91
N LYS A 159 36.35 -1.47 9.08
CA LYS A 159 35.91 -2.81 9.47
C LYS A 159 34.81 -3.32 8.53
N TYR A 160 33.80 -2.50 8.24
CA TYR A 160 32.73 -2.86 7.31
C TYR A 160 33.28 -3.20 5.92
N VAL A 161 34.16 -2.34 5.37
CA VAL A 161 34.87 -2.61 4.11
C VAL A 161 35.66 -3.93 4.16
N SER A 162 36.38 -4.19 5.25
CA SER A 162 37.10 -5.46 5.44
C SER A 162 36.16 -6.66 5.42
N GLU A 163 35.03 -6.60 6.10
CA GLU A 163 34.04 -7.68 6.16
C GLU A 163 33.40 -7.92 4.77
N LEU A 164 33.08 -6.88 4.01
CA LEU A 164 32.60 -7.00 2.62
C LEU A 164 33.61 -7.72 1.72
N ARG A 165 34.90 -7.39 1.86
CA ARG A 165 35.99 -8.04 1.10
C ARG A 165 36.18 -9.51 1.47
N GLU A 166 35.99 -9.86 2.74
CA GLU A 166 36.05 -11.25 3.21
C GLU A 166 34.94 -12.10 2.62
N VAL A 167 33.74 -11.55 2.48
CA VAL A 167 32.63 -12.26 1.86
C VAL A 167 32.69 -12.25 0.34
N GLY A 168 33.57 -11.42 -0.24
CA GLY A 168 33.98 -11.49 -1.64
C GLY A 168 33.49 -10.32 -2.51
N LEU A 169 32.91 -9.28 -1.92
CA LEU A 169 32.70 -8.00 -2.61
C LEU A 169 34.01 -7.22 -2.56
N LYS A 170 34.67 -7.13 -3.70
CA LYS A 170 35.96 -6.47 -3.87
C LYS A 170 35.81 -5.40 -4.93
N ASP A 171 36.68 -4.40 -4.87
CA ASP A 171 36.77 -3.35 -5.88
C ASP A 171 35.49 -2.49 -5.95
N LEU A 172 34.83 -2.29 -4.80
CA LEU A 172 33.70 -1.38 -4.65
C LEU A 172 34.20 0.07 -4.65
N ASP A 173 33.47 0.95 -5.33
CA ASP A 173 33.70 2.39 -5.24
C ASP A 173 33.05 3.02 -3.99
N VAL A 174 33.24 4.33 -3.82
CA VAL A 174 32.71 5.07 -2.66
C VAL A 174 31.20 5.04 -2.65
N ASP A 175 30.57 5.24 -3.81
CA ASP A 175 29.11 5.28 -3.97
C ASP A 175 28.50 3.92 -3.59
N GLU A 176 29.04 2.81 -4.12
CA GLU A 176 28.57 1.45 -3.80
C GLU A 176 28.72 1.11 -2.31
N LEU A 177 29.81 1.54 -1.67
CA LEU A 177 30.02 1.33 -0.23
C LEU A 177 28.99 2.10 0.62
N VAL A 178 28.70 3.33 0.21
CA VAL A 178 27.72 4.21 0.85
C VAL A 178 26.32 3.65 0.67
N GLU A 179 25.96 3.20 -0.53
CA GLU A 179 24.65 2.61 -0.83
C GLU A 179 24.41 1.33 0.00
N LEU A 180 25.36 0.40 0.01
CA LEU A 180 25.25 -0.82 0.82
C LEU A 180 25.06 -0.50 2.32
N SER A 181 25.79 0.50 2.83
CA SER A 181 25.70 0.91 4.23
C SER A 181 24.34 1.57 4.55
N ASN A 182 23.90 2.50 3.70
CA ASN A 182 22.60 3.19 3.83
C ASN A 182 21.41 2.24 3.79
N HIS A 183 21.54 1.15 3.03
CA HIS A 183 20.52 0.12 2.90
C HIS A 183 20.72 -1.04 3.88
N ASP A 184 21.52 -0.87 4.94
CA ASP A 184 21.74 -1.86 6.00
C ASP A 184 22.24 -3.25 5.51
N VAL A 185 22.89 -3.30 4.35
CA VAL A 185 23.40 -4.54 3.76
C VAL A 185 24.69 -4.95 4.48
N SER A 186 24.57 -5.94 5.36
CA SER A 186 25.72 -6.46 6.12
C SER A 186 26.50 -7.54 5.37
N ALA A 187 27.82 -7.63 5.61
CA ALA A 187 28.63 -8.76 5.13
C ALA A 187 28.06 -10.12 5.58
N LYS A 188 27.50 -10.19 6.80
CA LYS A 188 26.84 -11.39 7.30
C LYS A 188 25.66 -11.80 6.42
N TYR A 189 24.80 -10.85 6.06
CA TYR A 189 23.65 -11.09 5.17
C TYR A 189 24.12 -11.65 3.83
N ILE A 190 25.11 -11.00 3.20
CA ILE A 190 25.71 -11.46 1.93
C ILE A 190 26.25 -12.89 2.05
N ALA A 191 26.99 -13.19 3.13
CA ALA A 191 27.53 -14.54 3.36
C ALA A 191 26.42 -15.60 3.48
N GLU A 192 25.38 -15.33 4.26
CA GLU A 192 24.25 -16.24 4.43
C GLU A 192 23.50 -16.48 3.11
N MET A 193 23.27 -15.44 2.29
CA MET A 193 22.66 -15.57 0.97
C MET A 193 23.52 -16.41 0.00
N ARG A 194 24.84 -16.24 0.02
CA ARG A 194 25.78 -17.05 -0.77
C ARG A 194 25.84 -18.51 -0.35
N GLU A 195 25.73 -18.80 0.95
CA GLU A 195 25.60 -20.16 1.47
C GLU A 195 24.30 -20.82 0.99
N LEU A 196 23.24 -20.02 0.85
CA LEU A 196 22.01 -20.38 0.16
C LEU A 196 22.16 -20.29 -1.35
N GLY A 197 23.36 -20.33 -1.92
CA GLY A 197 23.56 -20.49 -3.36
C GLY A 197 23.21 -19.27 -4.23
N LEU A 198 22.78 -18.14 -3.65
CA LEU A 198 22.67 -16.86 -4.35
C LEU A 198 24.07 -16.23 -4.40
N LYS A 199 24.91 -16.75 -5.29
CA LYS A 199 26.36 -16.47 -5.29
C LYS A 199 26.76 -15.29 -6.15
N ASP A 200 25.98 -15.02 -7.18
CA ASP A 200 26.29 -14.09 -8.25
C ASP A 200 25.40 -12.84 -8.16
N LEU A 201 25.13 -12.38 -6.93
CA LEU A 201 24.37 -11.15 -6.68
C LEU A 201 25.26 -9.93 -6.83
N ASP A 202 24.81 -8.94 -7.59
CA ASP A 202 25.42 -7.61 -7.64
C ASP A 202 24.98 -6.71 -6.46
N VAL A 203 25.49 -5.48 -6.42
CA VAL A 203 25.21 -4.52 -5.33
C VAL A 203 23.74 -4.13 -5.32
N ASP A 204 23.17 -3.86 -6.50
CA ASP A 204 21.77 -3.46 -6.66
C ASP A 204 20.84 -4.59 -6.18
N GLU A 205 21.07 -5.84 -6.62
CA GLU A 205 20.27 -6.99 -6.20
C GLU A 205 20.35 -7.24 -4.69
N LEU A 206 21.52 -7.06 -4.07
CA LEU A 206 21.68 -7.19 -2.61
C LEU A 206 20.87 -6.13 -1.85
N ILE A 207 20.88 -4.90 -2.36
CA ILE A 207 20.13 -3.78 -1.81
C ILE A 207 18.62 -4.01 -1.97
N GLU A 208 18.17 -4.41 -3.16
CA GLU A 208 16.76 -4.69 -3.44
C GLU A 208 16.22 -5.81 -2.54
N LEU A 209 16.93 -6.94 -2.45
CA LEU A 209 16.54 -8.04 -1.56
C LEU A 209 16.43 -7.57 -0.10
N ASN A 210 17.38 -6.78 0.39
CA ASN A 210 17.34 -6.30 1.77
C ASN A 210 16.21 -5.28 2.01
N ASN A 211 16.00 -4.34 1.08
CA ASN A 211 14.93 -3.34 1.14
C ASN A 211 13.52 -3.97 1.10
N HIS A 212 13.37 -5.12 0.44
CA HIS A 212 12.14 -5.88 0.36
C HIS A 212 12.04 -6.99 1.44
N ASP A 213 12.79 -6.86 2.53
CA ASP A 213 12.76 -7.76 3.70
C ASP A 213 13.07 -9.25 3.38
N VAL A 214 13.76 -9.51 2.26
CA VAL A 214 14.15 -10.87 1.86
C VAL A 214 15.34 -11.34 2.68
N SER A 215 15.05 -11.94 3.83
CA SER A 215 16.07 -12.49 4.73
C SER A 215 16.62 -13.85 4.26
N ALA A 216 17.87 -14.16 4.59
CA ALA A 216 18.44 -15.50 4.35
C ALA A 216 17.61 -16.62 5.01
N LYS A 217 17.03 -16.35 6.19
CA LYS A 217 16.12 -17.31 6.84
C LYS A 217 14.90 -17.60 5.97
N TYR A 218 14.29 -16.56 5.40
CA TYR A 218 13.12 -16.68 4.53
C TYR A 218 13.44 -17.54 3.30
N VAL A 219 14.54 -17.23 2.60
CA VAL A 219 15.03 -18.02 1.45
C VAL A 219 15.28 -19.48 1.82
N ALA A 220 15.89 -19.75 2.98
CA ALA A 220 16.13 -21.10 3.47
C ALA A 220 14.82 -21.86 3.74
N GLU A 221 13.82 -21.19 4.32
CA GLU A 221 12.51 -21.77 4.60
C GLU A 221 11.75 -22.08 3.31
N LEU A 222 11.72 -21.18 2.32
CA LEU A 222 11.12 -21.43 0.99
C LEU A 222 11.71 -22.68 0.33
N ARG A 223 13.05 -22.82 0.35
CA ARG A 223 13.74 -24.00 -0.17
C ARG A 223 13.43 -25.28 0.57
N SER A 224 13.28 -25.20 1.90
CA SER A 224 12.87 -26.36 2.71
C SER A 224 11.47 -26.84 2.34
N MET A 225 10.62 -25.94 1.84
CA MET A 225 9.29 -26.27 1.33
C MET A 225 9.31 -26.81 -0.09
N GLY A 226 10.45 -26.73 -0.79
CA GLY A 226 10.63 -27.28 -2.12
C GLY A 226 10.54 -26.25 -3.25
N LEU A 227 10.34 -24.96 -2.95
CA LEU A 227 10.54 -23.88 -3.90
C LEU A 227 12.04 -23.69 -4.09
N LYS A 228 12.58 -24.11 -5.22
CA LYS A 228 14.04 -24.10 -5.46
C LYS A 228 14.43 -23.34 -6.72
N ASP A 229 13.48 -23.18 -7.63
CA ASP A 229 13.63 -22.53 -8.91
C ASP A 229 12.97 -21.16 -8.73
N PHE A 230 13.74 -20.20 -8.22
CA PHE A 230 13.36 -18.79 -8.12
C PHE A 230 14.58 -17.92 -8.46
N ASP A 231 14.36 -16.77 -9.08
CA ASP A 231 15.34 -15.71 -9.22
C ASP A 231 15.19 -14.64 -8.11
N VAL A 232 15.83 -13.49 -8.28
CA VAL A 232 15.80 -12.38 -7.31
C VAL A 232 14.43 -11.71 -7.30
N ASP A 233 13.85 -11.47 -8.48
CA ASP A 233 12.54 -10.84 -8.64
C ASP A 233 11.46 -11.70 -7.98
N ASP A 234 11.49 -13.02 -8.21
CA ASP A 234 10.60 -13.99 -7.57
C ASP A 234 10.61 -13.88 -6.03
N LEU A 235 11.79 -13.73 -5.42
CA LEU A 235 11.92 -13.61 -3.96
C LEU A 235 11.32 -12.30 -3.44
N ILE A 236 11.53 -11.22 -4.20
CA ILE A 236 11.01 -9.89 -3.90
C ILE A 236 9.48 -9.89 -4.01
N GLU A 237 8.93 -10.46 -5.08
CA GLU A 237 7.47 -10.56 -5.27
C GLU A 237 6.81 -11.39 -4.17
N LEU A 238 7.35 -12.57 -3.85
CA LEU A 238 6.84 -13.39 -2.75
C LEU A 238 6.85 -12.62 -1.41
N SER A 239 7.89 -11.83 -1.14
CA SER A 239 7.98 -11.02 0.07
C SER A 239 6.95 -9.87 0.07
N ASN A 240 6.86 -9.12 -1.03
CA ASN A 240 5.94 -7.99 -1.19
C ASN A 240 4.47 -8.39 -1.12
N HIS A 241 4.15 -9.63 -1.50
CA HIS A 241 2.81 -10.20 -1.45
C HIS A 241 2.56 -11.04 -0.19
N ASP A 242 3.34 -10.83 0.87
CA ASP A 242 3.19 -11.46 2.20
C ASP A 242 3.16 -13.01 2.16
N ILE A 243 3.82 -13.62 1.17
CA ILE A 243 3.87 -15.07 1.02
C ILE A 243 4.84 -15.66 2.03
N SER A 244 4.30 -15.98 3.21
CA SER A 244 5.08 -16.61 4.27
C SER A 244 5.27 -18.12 4.04
N PRO A 245 6.34 -18.74 4.60
CA PRO A 245 6.47 -20.18 4.61
C PRO A 245 5.28 -20.87 5.32
N LYS A 246 4.69 -20.22 6.33
CA LYS A 246 3.49 -20.73 7.00
C LYS A 246 2.32 -20.86 6.03
N TYR A 247 2.08 -19.83 5.21
CA TYR A 247 1.04 -19.79 4.19
C TYR A 247 1.19 -20.96 3.20
N ILE A 248 2.38 -21.13 2.62
CA ILE A 248 2.73 -22.24 1.72
C ILE A 248 2.47 -23.61 2.39
N ALA A 249 2.81 -23.76 3.67
CA ALA A 249 2.60 -24.99 4.41
C ALA A 249 1.10 -25.28 4.68
N GLU A 250 0.27 -24.26 4.81
CA GLU A 250 -1.19 -24.38 4.96
C GLU A 250 -1.85 -24.79 3.64
N LEU A 251 -1.49 -24.16 2.52
CA LEU A 251 -1.92 -24.58 1.18
C LEU A 251 -1.62 -26.05 0.92
N LYS A 252 -0.40 -26.50 1.23
CA LYS A 252 0.01 -27.92 1.10
C LYS A 252 -0.81 -28.89 1.95
N LYS A 253 -1.26 -28.46 3.13
CA LYS A 253 -2.15 -29.28 3.99
C LYS A 253 -3.57 -29.34 3.43
N MET A 254 -4.02 -28.28 2.75
CA MET A 254 -5.33 -28.18 2.12
C MET A 254 -5.43 -28.93 0.79
N GLY A 255 -4.31 -29.37 0.23
CA GLY A 255 -4.25 -30.25 -0.94
C GLY A 255 -3.51 -29.66 -2.14
N PHE A 256 -3.23 -28.35 -2.12
CA PHE A 256 -2.50 -27.63 -3.16
C PHE A 256 -1.01 -27.97 -3.07
N LYS A 257 -0.51 -28.77 -4.01
CA LYS A 257 0.88 -29.27 -3.99
C LYS A 257 1.67 -28.95 -5.24
N ASN A 258 0.98 -28.61 -6.32
CA ASN A 258 1.54 -28.29 -7.61
C ASN A 258 1.24 -26.81 -7.84
N PHE A 259 2.13 -25.96 -7.37
CA PHE A 259 2.12 -24.54 -7.66
C PHE A 259 3.54 -24.07 -7.88
N ASP A 260 3.71 -23.06 -8.71
CA ASP A 260 4.97 -22.33 -8.88
C ASP A 260 4.98 -21.03 -8.06
N VAL A 261 5.90 -20.12 -8.37
CA VAL A 261 6.04 -18.83 -7.68
C VAL A 261 4.91 -17.89 -8.10
N ASP A 262 4.64 -17.78 -9.40
CA ASP A 262 3.59 -16.95 -9.98
C ASP A 262 2.23 -17.26 -9.33
N ASP A 263 1.90 -18.56 -9.22
CA ASP A 263 0.70 -19.05 -8.53
C ASP A 263 0.57 -18.52 -7.09
N LEU A 264 1.67 -18.49 -6.33
CA LEU A 264 1.67 -17.99 -4.95
C LEU A 264 1.52 -16.48 -4.91
N VAL A 265 2.22 -15.77 -5.79
CA VAL A 265 2.14 -14.32 -5.94
C VAL A 265 0.73 -13.90 -6.33
N GLU A 266 0.05 -14.64 -7.21
CA GLU A 266 -1.33 -14.37 -7.61
C GLU A 266 -2.29 -14.54 -6.43
N LEU A 267 -2.18 -15.63 -5.68
CA LEU A 267 -2.98 -15.82 -4.46
C LEU A 267 -2.79 -14.68 -3.44
N GLY A 268 -1.55 -14.25 -3.21
CA GLY A 268 -1.24 -13.12 -2.32
C GLY A 268 -1.79 -11.79 -2.84
N SER A 269 -1.60 -11.51 -4.13
CA SER A 269 -2.08 -10.30 -4.81
C SER A 269 -3.59 -10.12 -4.75
N HIS A 270 -4.32 -11.24 -4.68
CA HIS A 270 -5.78 -11.28 -4.62
C HIS A 270 -6.33 -11.56 -3.21
N ASP A 271 -5.51 -11.39 -2.17
CA ASP A 271 -5.88 -11.56 -0.75
C ASP A 271 -6.50 -12.94 -0.43
N ILE A 272 -6.09 -13.99 -1.14
CA ILE A 272 -6.63 -15.34 -0.97
C ILE A 272 -6.02 -15.99 0.28
N SER A 273 -6.77 -15.98 1.38
CA SER A 273 -6.34 -16.56 2.66
C SER A 273 -6.57 -18.08 2.75
N PRO A 274 -5.77 -18.82 3.56
CA PRO A 274 -6.05 -20.22 3.86
C PRO A 274 -7.40 -20.41 4.55
N GLU A 275 -7.85 -19.44 5.36
CA GLU A 275 -9.17 -19.42 5.98
C GLU A 275 -10.29 -19.43 4.92
N PHE A 276 -10.21 -18.56 3.90
CA PHE A 276 -11.15 -18.53 2.78
C PHE A 276 -11.24 -19.89 2.09
N ILE A 277 -10.10 -20.50 1.75
CA ILE A 277 -10.02 -21.83 1.12
C ILE A 277 -10.68 -22.89 2.01
N ALA A 278 -10.40 -22.89 3.32
CA ALA A 278 -10.96 -23.85 4.26
C ALA A 278 -12.49 -23.73 4.40
N GLU A 279 -13.02 -22.51 4.35
CA GLU A 279 -14.46 -22.25 4.39
C GLU A 279 -15.16 -22.73 3.11
N LEU A 280 -14.57 -22.50 1.92
CA LEU A 280 -15.05 -23.06 0.65
C LEU A 280 -15.12 -24.60 0.72
N GLN A 281 -14.05 -25.25 1.20
CA GLN A 281 -14.02 -26.70 1.38
C GLN A 281 -15.10 -27.21 2.36
N THR A 282 -15.41 -26.44 3.41
CA THR A 282 -16.46 -26.74 4.38
C THR A 282 -17.86 -26.60 3.78
N LEU A 283 -18.04 -25.64 2.88
CA LEU A 283 -19.23 -25.51 2.03
C LEU A 283 -19.28 -26.59 0.94
N GLY A 284 -18.29 -27.47 0.85
CA GLY A 284 -18.25 -28.55 -0.13
C GLY A 284 -17.93 -28.08 -1.54
N ILE A 285 -17.46 -26.84 -1.70
CA ILE A 285 -16.77 -26.40 -2.92
C ILE A 285 -15.36 -26.96 -2.83
N LYS A 286 -15.05 -27.94 -3.67
CA LYS A 286 -13.83 -28.75 -3.61
C LYS A 286 -13.26 -28.87 -5.01
N ASP A 287 -12.04 -29.42 -5.07
CA ASP A 287 -11.33 -29.70 -6.33
C ASP A 287 -11.05 -28.43 -7.15
N LEU A 288 -10.90 -27.29 -6.46
CA LEU A 288 -10.49 -26.01 -7.04
C LEU A 288 -9.00 -26.02 -7.37
N ASP A 289 -8.63 -25.43 -8.49
CA ASP A 289 -7.26 -25.00 -8.75
C ASP A 289 -7.01 -23.57 -8.23
N ILE A 290 -5.86 -22.99 -8.59
CA ILE A 290 -5.47 -21.66 -8.12
C ILE A 290 -6.25 -20.57 -8.86
N ASP A 291 -6.39 -20.72 -10.18
CA ASP A 291 -7.20 -19.83 -11.03
C ASP A 291 -8.63 -19.73 -10.49
N ASP A 292 -9.26 -20.86 -10.14
CA ASP A 292 -10.60 -20.88 -9.53
C ASP A 292 -10.67 -20.05 -8.24
N LEU A 293 -9.67 -20.16 -7.36
CA LEU A 293 -9.63 -19.44 -6.08
C LEU A 293 -9.48 -17.94 -6.30
N VAL A 294 -8.58 -17.57 -7.21
CA VAL A 294 -8.32 -16.18 -7.59
C VAL A 294 -9.56 -15.56 -8.24
N GLU A 295 -10.24 -16.29 -9.13
CA GLU A 295 -11.45 -15.82 -9.79
C GLU A 295 -12.57 -15.57 -8.78
N LEU A 296 -12.82 -16.51 -7.86
CA LEU A 296 -13.80 -16.35 -6.79
C LEU A 296 -13.50 -15.13 -5.91
N GLY A 297 -12.25 -14.98 -5.47
CA GLY A 297 -11.83 -13.85 -4.63
C GLY A 297 -11.94 -12.51 -5.35
N THR A 298 -11.46 -12.43 -6.59
CA THR A 298 -11.48 -11.24 -7.44
C THR A 298 -12.89 -10.75 -7.70
N HIS A 299 -13.83 -11.68 -7.89
CA HIS A 299 -15.23 -11.36 -8.09
C HIS A 299 -16.03 -11.27 -6.79
N GLY A 300 -15.38 -11.23 -5.63
CA GLY A 300 -16.03 -10.98 -4.33
C GLY A 300 -16.96 -12.11 -3.88
N VAL A 301 -16.76 -13.32 -4.38
CA VAL A 301 -17.57 -14.50 -4.01
C VAL A 301 -17.12 -15.00 -2.63
N SER A 302 -17.79 -14.53 -1.58
CA SER A 302 -17.49 -14.95 -0.20
C SER A 302 -18.16 -16.28 0.19
N PRO A 303 -17.63 -17.01 1.20
CA PRO A 303 -18.30 -18.18 1.77
C PRO A 303 -19.71 -17.88 2.28
N GLU A 304 -19.93 -16.70 2.88
CA GLU A 304 -21.25 -16.24 3.32
C GLU A 304 -22.21 -16.01 2.16
N PHE A 305 -21.72 -15.45 1.04
CA PHE A 305 -22.50 -15.28 -0.18
C PHE A 305 -22.99 -16.64 -0.70
N ILE A 306 -22.08 -17.62 -0.82
CA ILE A 306 -22.41 -18.99 -1.26
C ILE A 306 -23.45 -19.63 -0.34
N ALA A 307 -23.27 -19.50 0.99
CA ALA A 307 -24.21 -20.04 1.97
C ALA A 307 -25.61 -19.43 1.83
N GLN A 308 -25.70 -18.11 1.67
CA GLN A 308 -26.97 -17.41 1.50
C GLN A 308 -27.68 -17.78 0.19
N MET A 309 -26.96 -17.89 -0.93
CA MET A 309 -27.54 -18.32 -2.21
C MET A 309 -28.19 -19.70 -2.11
N ARG A 310 -27.55 -20.62 -1.39
CA ARG A 310 -28.10 -21.96 -1.13
C ARG A 310 -29.36 -21.93 -0.27
N GLU A 311 -29.49 -21.00 0.68
CA GLU A 311 -30.72 -20.79 1.44
C GLU A 311 -31.87 -20.25 0.59
N PHE A 312 -31.56 -19.53 -0.49
CA PHE A 312 -32.54 -19.11 -1.50
C PHE A 312 -33.00 -20.24 -2.42
N GLY A 313 -32.26 -21.34 -2.44
CA GLY A 313 -32.61 -22.57 -3.16
C GLY A 313 -31.72 -22.85 -4.37
N LEU A 314 -30.76 -21.97 -4.68
CA LEU A 314 -29.74 -22.18 -5.70
C LEU A 314 -28.74 -23.23 -5.19
N LYS A 315 -28.90 -24.47 -5.64
CA LYS A 315 -28.12 -25.62 -5.19
C LYS A 315 -27.26 -26.14 -6.34
N ASN A 316 -26.13 -26.77 -6.00
CA ASN A 316 -25.17 -27.35 -6.95
C ASN A 316 -24.53 -26.32 -7.89
N LEU A 317 -24.24 -25.12 -7.37
CA LEU A 317 -23.50 -24.08 -8.09
C LEU A 317 -22.04 -24.50 -8.23
N ASP A 318 -21.50 -24.39 -9.44
CA ASP A 318 -20.06 -24.44 -9.70
C ASP A 318 -19.42 -23.05 -9.54
N THR A 319 -18.12 -22.94 -9.84
CA THR A 319 -17.36 -21.68 -9.72
C THR A 319 -17.88 -20.62 -10.70
N ASP A 320 -18.07 -21.00 -11.96
CA ASP A 320 -18.63 -20.15 -13.01
C ASP A 320 -19.99 -19.57 -12.59
N ASP A 321 -20.91 -20.41 -12.12
CA ASP A 321 -22.23 -19.99 -11.62
C ASP A 321 -22.12 -18.91 -10.53
N LEU A 322 -21.23 -19.14 -9.56
CA LEU A 322 -21.04 -18.22 -8.43
C LEU A 322 -20.48 -16.87 -8.88
N VAL A 323 -19.52 -16.90 -9.80
CA VAL A 323 -18.94 -15.71 -10.41
C VAL A 323 -20.01 -14.96 -11.22
N GLN A 324 -20.79 -15.65 -12.05
CA GLN A 324 -21.89 -15.07 -12.84
C GLN A 324 -22.91 -14.36 -11.96
N LEU A 325 -23.34 -15.00 -10.86
CA LEU A 325 -24.24 -14.38 -9.88
C LEU A 325 -23.64 -13.08 -9.33
N SER A 326 -22.35 -13.10 -8.94
CA SER A 326 -21.69 -11.91 -8.39
C SER A 326 -21.57 -10.77 -9.41
N ILE A 327 -21.00 -11.03 -10.60
CA ILE A 327 -20.77 -9.99 -11.61
C ILE A 327 -22.06 -9.38 -12.17
N HIS A 328 -23.17 -10.14 -12.13
CA HIS A 328 -24.49 -9.67 -12.55
C HIS A 328 -25.33 -9.09 -11.41
N ASN A 329 -24.71 -8.80 -10.26
CA ASN A 329 -25.33 -8.19 -9.08
C ASN A 329 -26.53 -8.99 -8.54
N ILE A 330 -26.45 -10.31 -8.61
CA ILE A 330 -27.41 -11.21 -7.99
C ILE A 330 -26.97 -11.45 -6.55
N ASP A 331 -27.35 -10.52 -5.68
CA ASP A 331 -27.01 -10.55 -4.25
C ASP A 331 -28.17 -11.12 -3.38
N PRO A 332 -27.91 -11.41 -2.08
CA PRO A 332 -28.93 -11.93 -1.18
C PRO A 332 -30.15 -11.01 -1.02
N GLU A 333 -29.98 -9.70 -1.16
CA GLU A 333 -31.08 -8.72 -1.08
C GLU A 333 -31.99 -8.83 -2.30
N PHE A 334 -31.42 -8.97 -3.50
CA PHE A 334 -32.15 -9.21 -4.73
C PHE A 334 -32.93 -10.52 -4.68
N MET A 335 -32.29 -11.62 -4.26
CA MET A 335 -32.95 -12.92 -4.09
C MET A 335 -34.08 -12.87 -3.06
N LYS A 336 -33.90 -12.14 -1.96
CA LYS A 336 -34.97 -11.89 -0.99
C LYS A 336 -36.13 -11.12 -1.62
N ALA A 337 -35.86 -10.09 -2.42
CA ALA A 337 -36.89 -9.32 -3.09
C ALA A 337 -37.73 -10.20 -4.05
N LEU A 338 -37.10 -11.07 -4.84
CA LEU A 338 -37.80 -12.04 -5.69
C LEU A 338 -38.74 -12.93 -4.85
N ARG A 339 -38.25 -13.45 -3.71
CA ARG A 339 -39.05 -14.26 -2.80
C ARG A 339 -40.22 -13.48 -2.18
N ASP A 340 -40.01 -12.22 -1.80
CA ASP A 340 -41.06 -11.31 -1.30
C ASP A 340 -42.11 -11.00 -2.38
N PHE A 341 -41.72 -11.04 -3.66
CA PHE A 341 -42.64 -11.01 -4.79
C PHE A 341 -43.31 -12.37 -5.08
N GLY A 342 -43.06 -13.40 -4.28
CA GLY A 342 -43.65 -14.72 -4.46
C GLY A 342 -43.02 -15.53 -5.61
N MET A 343 -41.90 -15.08 -6.17
CA MET A 343 -41.10 -15.87 -7.11
C MET A 343 -40.21 -16.81 -6.29
N THR A 344 -40.25 -18.10 -6.61
CA THR A 344 -39.50 -19.15 -5.89
C THR A 344 -39.14 -20.27 -6.86
N GLY A 345 -38.20 -21.14 -6.48
CA GLY A 345 -37.84 -22.30 -7.31
C GLY A 345 -36.99 -21.89 -8.51
N PHE A 346 -36.01 -21.01 -8.27
CA PHE A 346 -35.13 -20.45 -9.28
C PHE A 346 -34.19 -21.50 -9.87
N ASP A 347 -34.05 -21.45 -11.19
CA ASP A 347 -32.85 -21.91 -11.88
C ASP A 347 -31.77 -20.81 -11.82
N VAL A 348 -30.49 -21.19 -11.84
CA VAL A 348 -29.39 -20.21 -11.77
C VAL A 348 -29.35 -19.35 -13.03
N ASP A 349 -29.56 -19.96 -14.20
CA ASP A 349 -29.52 -19.28 -15.49
C ASP A 349 -30.60 -18.19 -15.56
N ASP A 350 -31.83 -18.53 -15.15
CA ASP A 350 -32.96 -17.59 -15.12
C ASP A 350 -32.67 -16.35 -14.29
N VAL A 351 -32.02 -16.52 -13.14
CA VAL A 351 -31.73 -15.39 -12.24
C VAL A 351 -30.56 -14.57 -12.75
N VAL A 352 -29.55 -15.21 -13.33
CA VAL A 352 -28.44 -14.50 -13.99
C VAL A 352 -28.97 -13.66 -15.16
N GLU A 353 -29.91 -14.18 -15.95
CA GLU A 353 -30.55 -13.41 -17.04
C GLU A 353 -31.27 -12.15 -16.55
N LEU A 354 -31.92 -12.19 -15.37
CA LEU A 354 -32.50 -11.00 -14.75
C LEU A 354 -31.42 -9.92 -14.56
N GLY A 355 -30.25 -10.29 -14.05
CA GLY A 355 -29.12 -9.39 -13.84
C GLY A 355 -28.56 -8.84 -15.16
N ILE A 356 -28.28 -9.70 -16.13
CA ILE A 356 -27.79 -9.34 -17.47
C ILE A 356 -28.70 -8.31 -18.13
N HIS A 357 -30.01 -8.50 -18.05
CA HIS A 357 -31.01 -7.61 -18.64
C HIS A 357 -31.50 -6.50 -17.70
N ASN A 358 -30.80 -6.31 -16.58
CA ASN A 358 -31.03 -5.23 -15.63
C ASN A 358 -32.50 -5.19 -15.14
N VAL A 359 -33.07 -6.36 -14.86
CA VAL A 359 -34.38 -6.55 -14.22
C VAL A 359 -34.19 -6.35 -12.71
N THR A 360 -34.34 -5.11 -12.26
CA THR A 360 -34.14 -4.77 -10.83
C THR A 360 -35.37 -5.09 -9.97
N ALA A 361 -35.17 -5.29 -8.66
CA ALA A 361 -36.27 -5.45 -7.70
C ALA A 361 -37.27 -4.28 -7.76
N ARG A 362 -36.78 -3.05 -8.00
CA ARG A 362 -37.61 -1.86 -8.22
C ARG A 362 -38.47 -1.98 -9.46
N TYR A 363 -37.91 -2.45 -10.58
CA TYR A 363 -38.67 -2.67 -11.81
C TYR A 363 -39.82 -3.67 -11.57
N ILE A 364 -39.54 -4.79 -10.91
CA ILE A 364 -40.55 -5.81 -10.58
C ILE A 364 -41.65 -5.22 -9.69
N ALA A 365 -41.29 -4.47 -8.65
CA ALA A 365 -42.25 -3.79 -7.78
C ALA A 365 -43.15 -2.82 -8.56
N GLU A 366 -42.56 -1.95 -9.37
CA GLU A 366 -43.30 -0.95 -10.15
C GLU A 366 -44.22 -1.60 -11.20
N MET A 367 -43.81 -2.73 -11.80
CA MET A 367 -44.65 -3.50 -12.74
C MET A 367 -45.86 -4.13 -12.02
N LYS A 368 -45.65 -4.66 -10.81
CA LYS A 368 -46.75 -5.16 -9.96
C LYS A 368 -47.73 -4.05 -9.57
N GLU A 369 -47.24 -2.88 -9.18
CA GLU A 369 -48.08 -1.70 -8.91
C GLU A 369 -48.85 -1.22 -10.16
N ALA A 370 -48.23 -1.34 -11.33
CA ALA A 370 -48.86 -1.06 -12.62
C ALA A 370 -49.97 -2.06 -12.95
N GLY A 371 -50.02 -3.21 -12.27
CA GLY A 371 -51.13 -4.16 -12.30
C GLY A 371 -50.81 -5.49 -12.99
N LEU A 372 -49.55 -5.75 -13.34
CA LEU A 372 -49.14 -7.08 -13.77
C LEU A 372 -49.16 -8.03 -12.57
N LYS A 373 -49.79 -9.18 -12.76
CA LYS A 373 -49.88 -10.26 -11.77
C LYS A 373 -49.32 -11.52 -12.41
N ASP A 374 -48.74 -12.37 -11.58
CA ASP A 374 -48.33 -13.72 -11.98
C ASP A 374 -47.39 -13.74 -13.20
N VAL A 375 -46.39 -12.84 -13.19
CA VAL A 375 -45.33 -12.78 -14.21
C VAL A 375 -44.14 -13.60 -13.75
N ASP A 376 -43.60 -14.44 -14.62
CA ASP A 376 -42.38 -15.20 -14.33
C ASP A 376 -41.10 -14.43 -14.70
N THR A 377 -39.93 -15.06 -14.50
CA THR A 377 -38.63 -14.43 -14.74
C THR A 377 -38.34 -14.22 -16.21
N GLU A 378 -38.68 -15.18 -17.07
CA GLU A 378 -38.51 -15.08 -18.53
C GLU A 378 -39.33 -13.92 -19.10
N GLU A 379 -40.59 -13.79 -18.70
CA GLU A 379 -41.46 -12.70 -19.12
C GLU A 379 -40.94 -11.32 -18.67
N LEU A 380 -40.36 -11.23 -17.46
CA LEU A 380 -39.74 -9.99 -16.98
C LEU A 380 -38.51 -9.61 -17.81
N VAL A 381 -37.68 -10.60 -18.17
CA VAL A 381 -36.52 -10.41 -19.04
C VAL A 381 -36.97 -9.93 -20.42
N GLU A 382 -37.94 -10.60 -21.03
CA GLU A 382 -38.48 -10.25 -22.35
C GLU A 382 -39.05 -8.82 -22.35
N MET A 383 -39.83 -8.46 -21.33
CA MET A 383 -40.34 -7.12 -21.14
C MET A 383 -39.22 -6.07 -21.02
N ARG A 384 -38.13 -6.37 -20.31
CA ARG A 384 -36.97 -5.46 -20.21
C ARG A 384 -36.26 -5.30 -21.54
N ILE A 385 -35.98 -6.40 -22.24
CA ILE A 385 -35.35 -6.40 -23.58
C ILE A 385 -36.15 -5.52 -24.54
N HIS A 386 -37.48 -5.65 -24.53
CA HIS A 386 -38.39 -4.91 -25.40
C HIS A 386 -38.87 -3.57 -24.82
N ASN A 387 -38.21 -3.04 -23.80
CA ASN A 387 -38.48 -1.70 -23.22
C ASN A 387 -39.92 -1.50 -22.72
N VAL A 388 -40.59 -2.56 -22.27
CA VAL A 388 -41.88 -2.47 -21.58
C VAL A 388 -41.64 -1.83 -20.22
N THR A 389 -42.19 -0.64 -20.00
CA THR A 389 -41.99 0.15 -18.76
C THR A 389 -43.23 0.14 -17.86
N PRO A 390 -43.08 0.31 -16.54
CA PRO A 390 -44.22 0.46 -15.64
C PRO A 390 -45.14 1.63 -16.03
N LYS A 391 -44.57 2.71 -16.57
CA LYS A 391 -45.33 3.84 -17.10
C LYS A 391 -46.19 3.44 -18.30
N PHE A 392 -45.62 2.70 -19.25
CA PHE A 392 -46.35 2.20 -20.42
C PHE A 392 -47.57 1.38 -20.00
N VAL A 393 -47.38 0.43 -19.08
CA VAL A 393 -48.46 -0.39 -18.52
C VAL A 393 -49.53 0.47 -17.83
N ARG A 394 -49.14 1.42 -16.97
CA ARG A 394 -50.09 2.32 -16.29
C ARG A 394 -50.92 3.14 -17.26
N GLU A 395 -50.30 3.69 -18.30
CA GLU A 395 -51.03 4.46 -19.32
C GLU A 395 -52.02 3.58 -20.10
N LEU A 396 -51.66 2.34 -20.46
CA LEU A 396 -52.59 1.39 -21.08
C LEU A 396 -53.80 1.12 -20.16
N ARG A 397 -53.54 0.90 -18.87
CA ARG A 397 -54.57 0.68 -17.86
C ARG A 397 -55.52 1.86 -17.73
N GLU A 398 -54.98 3.08 -17.68
CA GLU A 398 -55.77 4.33 -17.66
C GLU A 398 -56.64 4.52 -18.90
N MET A 399 -56.22 3.99 -20.06
CA MET A 399 -56.99 3.98 -21.30
C MET A 399 -58.01 2.84 -21.38
N GLY A 400 -58.17 2.07 -20.30
CA GLY A 400 -59.15 0.98 -20.19
C GLY A 400 -58.64 -0.39 -20.63
N PHE A 401 -57.36 -0.51 -21.01
CA PHE A 401 -56.74 -1.80 -21.33
C PHE A 401 -56.09 -2.37 -20.06
N SER A 402 -56.84 -3.21 -19.34
CA SER A 402 -56.39 -3.81 -18.07
C SER A 402 -56.18 -5.32 -18.23
N ASN A 403 -55.33 -5.90 -17.37
CA ASN A 403 -55.01 -7.33 -17.35
C ASN A 403 -54.45 -7.86 -18.68
N LEU A 404 -53.57 -7.07 -19.33
CA LEU A 404 -52.86 -7.53 -20.51
C LEU A 404 -51.77 -8.54 -20.09
N PRO A 405 -51.65 -9.68 -20.80
CA PRO A 405 -50.56 -10.60 -20.58
C PRO A 405 -49.21 -9.99 -21.03
N ALA A 406 -48.10 -10.55 -20.55
CA ALA A 406 -46.78 -9.99 -20.78
C ALA A 406 -46.40 -9.99 -22.27
N ASP A 407 -46.71 -11.07 -22.98
CA ASP A 407 -46.52 -11.23 -24.43
C ASP A 407 -47.21 -10.13 -25.24
N GLU A 408 -48.46 -9.77 -24.91
CA GLU A 408 -49.19 -8.69 -25.58
C GLU A 408 -48.53 -7.32 -25.30
N LEU A 409 -48.05 -7.07 -24.07
CA LEU A 409 -47.32 -5.84 -23.74
C LEU A 409 -46.01 -5.74 -24.54
N VAL A 410 -45.30 -6.85 -24.68
CA VAL A 410 -44.08 -6.98 -25.47
C VAL A 410 -44.38 -6.69 -26.95
N GLU A 411 -45.39 -7.35 -27.52
CA GLU A 411 -45.79 -7.18 -28.93
C GLU A 411 -46.14 -5.72 -29.24
N LEU A 412 -46.94 -5.08 -28.38
CA LEU A 412 -47.28 -3.66 -28.51
C LEU A 412 -46.03 -2.77 -28.45
N SER A 413 -45.06 -3.10 -27.61
CA SER A 413 -43.81 -2.34 -27.49
C SER A 413 -42.93 -2.50 -28.73
N ILE A 414 -42.74 -3.73 -29.21
CA ILE A 414 -41.99 -4.08 -30.43
C ILE A 414 -42.54 -3.30 -31.63
N HIS A 415 -43.85 -3.27 -31.80
CA HIS A 415 -44.50 -2.60 -32.93
C HIS A 415 -44.74 -1.10 -32.69
N HIS A 416 -44.30 -0.58 -31.54
CA HIS A 416 -44.44 0.83 -31.16
C HIS A 416 -45.90 1.31 -31.13
N VAL A 417 -46.81 0.46 -30.66
CA VAL A 417 -48.21 0.81 -30.33
C VAL A 417 -48.22 1.61 -29.03
N THR A 418 -47.67 2.82 -29.08
CA THR A 418 -47.51 3.69 -27.91
C THR A 418 -48.84 4.28 -27.43
N PRO A 419 -48.96 4.72 -26.16
CA PRO A 419 -50.16 5.40 -25.69
C PRO A 419 -50.48 6.67 -26.49
N ARG A 420 -49.46 7.36 -27.02
CA ARG A 420 -49.67 8.49 -27.94
C ARG A 420 -50.37 8.05 -29.22
N PHE A 421 -49.92 6.96 -29.83
CA PHE A 421 -50.52 6.40 -31.04
C PHE A 421 -51.97 5.95 -30.78
N ILE A 422 -52.21 5.26 -29.66
CA ILE A 422 -53.55 4.85 -29.24
C ILE A 422 -54.50 6.06 -29.11
N ARG A 423 -54.07 7.11 -28.41
CA ARG A 423 -54.84 8.36 -28.26
C ARG A 423 -55.14 9.00 -29.62
N GLU A 424 -54.16 9.05 -30.51
CA GLU A 424 -54.33 9.62 -31.86
C GLU A 424 -55.35 8.84 -32.69
N MET A 425 -55.28 7.50 -32.67
CA MET A 425 -56.21 6.66 -33.42
C MET A 425 -57.62 6.71 -32.85
N ARG A 426 -57.78 6.66 -31.52
CA ARG A 426 -59.09 6.79 -30.88
C ARG A 426 -59.72 8.16 -31.10
N GLN A 427 -58.91 9.23 -31.13
CA GLN A 427 -59.40 10.58 -31.48
C GLN A 427 -59.95 10.64 -32.91
N ARG A 428 -59.32 9.95 -33.87
CA ARG A 428 -59.71 9.98 -35.29
C ARG A 428 -60.83 9.02 -35.64
N TYR A 429 -60.81 7.83 -35.06
CA TYR A 429 -61.65 6.70 -35.49
C TYR A 429 -62.57 6.15 -34.40
N GLY A 430 -62.46 6.67 -33.17
CA GLY A 430 -63.37 6.39 -32.05
C GLY A 430 -62.78 5.51 -30.95
N GLU A 431 -63.33 5.65 -29.73
CA GLU A 431 -62.89 4.94 -28.52
C GLU A 431 -63.12 3.41 -28.55
N HIS A 432 -63.89 2.91 -29.51
CA HIS A 432 -64.23 1.49 -29.65
C HIS A 432 -63.09 0.63 -30.23
N LEU A 433 -61.98 1.26 -30.66
CA LEU A 433 -60.82 0.53 -31.19
C LEU A 433 -60.19 -0.37 -30.13
N THR A 434 -60.05 -1.64 -30.48
CA THR A 434 -59.36 -2.68 -29.70
C THR A 434 -57.85 -2.63 -29.91
N LEU A 435 -57.06 -3.24 -29.00
CA LEU A 435 -55.60 -3.31 -29.16
C LEU A 435 -55.19 -4.03 -30.43
N ASN A 436 -55.83 -5.16 -30.76
CA ASN A 436 -55.58 -5.88 -32.01
C ASN A 436 -55.81 -5.01 -33.25
N GLN A 437 -56.87 -4.20 -33.28
CA GLN A 437 -57.10 -3.27 -34.38
C GLN A 437 -56.04 -2.17 -34.44
N LEU A 438 -55.60 -1.66 -33.29
CA LEU A 438 -54.55 -0.66 -33.21
C LEU A 438 -53.19 -1.22 -33.66
N LEU A 439 -52.91 -2.46 -33.28
CA LEU A 439 -51.75 -3.22 -33.72
C LEU A 439 -51.79 -3.47 -35.24
N ASP A 440 -52.90 -3.96 -35.77
CA ASP A 440 -53.09 -4.15 -37.22
C ASP A 440 -52.89 -2.84 -37.99
N MET A 441 -53.46 -1.74 -37.49
CA MET A 441 -53.28 -0.41 -38.09
C MET A 441 -51.81 0.03 -38.06
N ARG A 442 -51.04 -0.41 -37.05
CA ARG A 442 -49.62 -0.10 -36.92
C ARG A 442 -48.77 -0.94 -37.88
N LEU A 443 -49.14 -2.21 -38.08
CA LEU A 443 -48.45 -3.18 -38.93
C LEU A 443 -48.71 -2.94 -40.43
N HIS A 444 -49.98 -2.75 -40.80
CA HIS A 444 -50.42 -2.71 -42.21
C HIS A 444 -50.78 -1.30 -42.68
N GLY A 445 -50.85 -0.34 -41.76
CA GLY A 445 -51.32 1.01 -42.06
C GLY A 445 -52.84 1.15 -41.92
N VAL A 446 -53.27 2.36 -41.57
CA VAL A 446 -54.64 2.63 -41.13
C VAL A 446 -55.69 2.45 -42.23
N GLU A 447 -55.35 2.83 -43.47
CA GLU A 447 -56.27 2.79 -44.61
C GLU A 447 -56.60 1.36 -45.05
N GLU A 448 -55.62 0.46 -44.97
CA GLU A 448 -55.79 -0.95 -45.35
C GLU A 448 -56.73 -1.68 -44.37
N VAL A 449 -56.61 -1.39 -43.08
CA VAL A 449 -57.43 -2.01 -42.02
C VAL A 449 -58.88 -1.51 -42.02
N LEU A 450 -59.10 -0.22 -42.31
CA LEU A 450 -60.45 0.37 -42.36
C LEU A 450 -61.16 0.16 -43.70
N GLY A 451 -60.42 0.00 -44.80
CA GLY A 451 -60.95 -0.21 -46.16
C GLY A 451 -61.40 -1.64 -46.47
N SER A 452 -61.08 -2.61 -45.60
CA SER A 452 -61.37 -4.04 -45.78
C SER A 452 -62.72 -4.50 -45.18
N ARG A 453 -63.62 -3.57 -44.83
CA ARG A 453 -64.94 -3.85 -44.24
C ARG A 453 -66.11 -3.78 -45.23
#